data_AF-A0A4Y2Q555-F1
#
_entry.id   AF-A0A4Y2Q555-F1
#
_cell.length_a   1.000
_cell.length_b   1.000
_cell.length_c   1.000
_cell.angle_alpha   90.00
_cell.angle_beta   90.00
_cell.angle_gamma   90.00
#
_symmetry.space_group_name_H-M   'P 1'
#
loop_
_entity.id
_entity.type
_entity.pdbx_description
1 polymer ?
#
loop_
_entity_poly.entity_id
_entity_poly.type
_entity_poly.pdbx_seq_one_letter_code
_entity_poly.pdbx_strand_id
1 'polypeptide(L)'
;MKHVDCLSRYPIMVVTHDEITSRIANCQQSDEYISSIKQLLENKQINDFVLKNNVLYKIVNDSDLLVVPEALQNEIIRKVHTNGHFALAKTEQVLEQEFYIPNARTKIENVIANCVECILYNKKHGKGEGFLNPTPKDKVPLNTYHIDFVGPLPSTNNRYQHIFTVVDAFTKFTWFYPVKSPSAQEAIDKLKLQQTIFGNPSRIITDRGSAFRANEFETYCSEEGIQHLKITTGIPRGNGQIERMHRILILVLSKLSHDDPTKWFKHVPTVQRVISSSTSRSTKYTPFELLMGTKMKNKEDIKVNEVLHEEYLNHLMHERDEMRKDAKKNILKVQEENCRNYDKKRKKAH
;
A
#
# COMPACT_ATOMS: atom_id res chain seq x y z
N MET A 1 -1.79 44.84 19.49
CA MET A 1 -2.39 44.14 18.34
C MET A 1 -2.85 42.76 18.82
N LYS A 2 -4.14 42.62 19.13
CA LYS A 2 -4.73 41.33 19.52
C LYS A 2 -5.09 40.57 18.25
N HIS A 3 -4.46 39.42 18.07
CA HIS A 3 -4.79 38.44 17.04
C HIS A 3 -6.23 37.96 17.31
N VAL A 4 -7.18 38.38 16.47
CA VAL A 4 -8.56 37.90 16.54
C VAL A 4 -8.60 36.60 15.75
N ASP A 5 -8.58 35.48 16.48
CA ASP A 5 -8.77 34.15 15.94
C ASP A 5 -10.27 33.97 15.61
N CYS A 6 -10.63 34.05 14.33
CA CYS A 6 -12.02 34.11 13.86
C CYS A 6 -12.45 32.93 12.97
N LEU A 7 -11.79 31.76 13.03
CA LEU A 7 -12.05 30.64 12.11
C LEU A 7 -12.49 29.31 12.73
N SER A 8 -13.19 29.31 13.88
CA SER A 8 -13.87 28.09 14.39
C SER A 8 -15.40 28.15 14.44
N ARG A 9 -16.03 29.25 13.98
CA ARG A 9 -17.49 29.32 13.89
C ARG A 9 -17.97 28.86 12.53
N TYR A 10 -18.12 27.54 12.37
CA TYR A 10 -19.07 27.05 11.37
C TYR A 10 -20.46 27.56 11.78
N PRO A 11 -21.30 28.03 10.83
CA PRO A 11 -22.69 28.32 11.14
C PRO A 11 -23.34 26.98 11.53
N ILE A 12 -23.49 26.78 12.83
CA ILE A 12 -24.48 25.85 13.40
C ILE A 12 -25.79 26.17 12.68
N MET A 13 -26.49 25.13 12.26
CA MET A 13 -27.81 25.23 11.66
C MET A 13 -28.63 26.30 12.37
N VAL A 14 -28.89 27.43 11.70
CA VAL A 14 -30.18 28.10 11.86
C VAL A 14 -31.17 27.28 11.03
N VAL A 15 -31.38 26.03 11.44
CA VAL A 15 -32.71 25.46 11.34
C VAL A 15 -33.55 26.39 12.18
N THR A 16 -34.67 26.87 11.66
CA THR A 16 -35.65 27.63 12.43
C THR A 16 -35.99 26.81 13.69
N HIS A 17 -35.28 27.09 14.79
CA HIS A 17 -35.24 26.24 15.97
C HIS A 17 -36.65 26.06 16.50
N ASP A 18 -37.48 27.09 16.38
CA ASP A 18 -38.84 27.13 16.90
C ASP A 18 -39.80 26.20 16.16
N GLU A 19 -39.70 26.06 14.83
CA GLU A 19 -40.70 25.33 14.05
C GLU A 19 -40.50 23.81 14.14
N ILE A 20 -39.25 23.35 14.06
CA ILE A 20 -38.91 21.92 14.23
C ILE A 20 -39.04 21.48 15.68
N THR A 21 -38.62 22.31 16.64
CA THR A 21 -38.78 21.98 18.07
C THR A 21 -40.26 21.91 18.45
N SER A 22 -41.12 22.78 17.91
CA SER A 22 -42.57 22.72 18.11
C SER A 22 -43.19 21.45 17.51
N ARG A 23 -42.78 21.05 16.30
CA ARG A 23 -43.22 19.78 15.68
C ARG A 23 -42.77 18.56 16.49
N ILE A 24 -41.53 18.56 16.96
CA ILE A 24 -41.01 17.49 17.83
C ILE A 24 -41.81 17.45 19.12
N ALA A 25 -41.98 18.59 19.82
CA ALA A 25 -42.74 18.68 21.07
C ALA A 25 -44.17 18.16 20.94
N ASN A 26 -44.86 18.45 19.83
CA ASN A 26 -46.18 17.93 19.55
C ASN A 26 -46.16 16.42 19.30
N CYS A 27 -45.25 15.93 18.46
CA CYS A 27 -45.13 14.50 18.15
C CYS A 27 -44.67 13.66 19.35
N GLN A 28 -43.96 14.24 20.33
CA GLN A 28 -43.60 13.55 21.56
C GLN A 28 -44.83 13.18 22.43
N GLN A 29 -45.98 13.84 22.25
CA GLN A 29 -47.19 13.56 23.03
C GLN A 29 -47.86 12.24 22.62
N SER A 30 -47.63 11.79 21.39
CA SER A 30 -48.27 10.61 20.79
C SER A 30 -47.29 9.47 20.52
N ASP A 31 -46.04 9.56 21.00
CA ASP A 31 -45.00 8.57 20.75
C ASP A 31 -44.93 7.56 21.91
N GLU A 32 -45.10 6.27 21.59
CA GLU A 32 -45.18 5.18 22.58
C GLU A 32 -43.85 5.00 23.34
N TYR A 33 -42.72 5.14 22.65
CA TYR A 33 -41.39 5.04 23.25
C TYR A 33 -41.14 6.18 24.23
N ILE A 34 -41.43 7.42 23.83
CA ILE A 34 -41.29 8.59 24.70
C ILE A 34 -42.23 8.52 25.90
N SER A 35 -43.46 8.05 25.71
CA SER A 35 -44.43 7.85 26.79
C SER A 35 -43.90 6.87 27.84
N SER A 36 -43.30 5.76 27.39
CA SER A 36 -42.65 4.78 28.26
C SER A 36 -41.49 5.39 29.05
N ILE A 37 -40.65 6.22 28.40
CA ILE A 37 -39.54 6.92 29.06
C ILE A 37 -40.06 7.93 30.09
N LYS A 38 -41.12 8.68 29.79
CA LYS A 38 -41.73 9.63 30.74
C LYS A 38 -42.24 8.91 32.01
N GLN A 39 -42.90 7.77 31.86
CA GLN A 39 -43.37 6.96 33.01
C GLN A 39 -42.21 6.42 33.86
N LEU A 40 -41.13 5.95 33.23
CA LEU A 40 -39.94 5.49 33.94
C LEU A 40 -39.22 6.63 34.70
N LEU A 41 -39.26 7.84 34.14
CA LEU A 41 -38.71 9.05 34.77
C LEU A 41 -39.53 9.45 36.00
N GLU A 42 -40.86 9.42 35.92
CA GLU A 42 -41.77 9.67 37.06
C GLU A 42 -41.54 8.66 38.20
N ASN A 43 -41.31 7.40 37.85
CA ASN A 43 -41.00 6.32 38.80
C ASN A 43 -39.56 6.34 39.34
N LYS A 44 -38.73 7.33 38.95
CA LYS A 44 -37.30 7.47 39.30
C LYS A 44 -36.45 6.23 38.95
N GLN A 45 -36.81 5.52 37.89
CA GLN A 45 -36.09 4.32 37.44
C GLN A 45 -34.95 4.63 36.46
N ILE A 46 -34.90 5.86 35.95
CA ILE A 46 -33.89 6.35 35.00
C ILE A 46 -33.43 7.76 35.38
N ASN A 47 -32.15 8.05 35.20
CA ASN A 47 -31.56 9.37 35.51
C ASN A 47 -30.98 10.08 34.27
N ASP A 48 -30.90 9.38 33.14
CA ASP A 48 -30.23 9.88 31.93
C ASP A 48 -31.17 10.75 31.06
N PHE A 49 -32.37 11.07 31.56
CA PHE A 49 -33.38 11.85 30.84
C PHE A 49 -33.92 12.97 31.73
N VAL A 50 -34.32 14.08 31.11
CA VAL A 50 -34.90 15.23 31.79
C VAL A 50 -36.07 15.79 30.99
N LEU A 51 -37.13 16.19 31.69
CA LEU A 51 -38.29 16.84 31.09
C LEU A 51 -38.17 18.36 31.30
N LYS A 52 -38.13 19.14 30.22
CA LYS A 52 -38.12 20.61 30.26
C LYS A 52 -39.26 21.14 29.42
N ASN A 53 -40.14 21.97 30.00
CA ASN A 53 -41.31 22.53 29.32
C ASN A 53 -42.16 21.47 28.60
N ASN A 54 -42.36 20.30 29.23
CA ASN A 54 -43.07 19.13 28.69
C ASN A 54 -42.40 18.42 27.50
N VAL A 55 -41.16 18.79 27.17
CA VAL A 55 -40.33 18.18 26.13
C VAL A 55 -39.24 17.33 26.77
N LEU A 56 -39.06 16.12 26.25
CA LEU A 56 -38.10 15.14 26.74
C LEU A 56 -36.72 15.35 26.11
N TYR A 57 -35.70 15.42 26.98
CA TYR A 57 -34.29 15.50 26.63
C TYR A 57 -33.53 14.32 27.23
N LYS A 58 -32.44 13.92 26.59
CA LYS A 58 -31.47 12.95 27.12
C LYS A 58 -30.20 13.68 27.53
N ILE A 59 -29.69 13.37 28.72
CA ILE A 59 -28.43 13.90 29.24
C ILE A 59 -27.30 13.02 28.72
N VAL A 60 -26.39 13.60 27.95
CA VAL A 60 -25.19 12.93 27.42
C VAL A 60 -24.01 13.89 27.59
N ASN A 61 -22.98 13.50 28.36
CA ASN A 61 -21.79 14.31 28.61
C ASN A 61 -22.13 15.77 29.01
N ASP A 62 -23.00 15.93 30.01
CA ASP A 62 -23.50 17.23 30.51
C ASP A 62 -24.25 18.10 29.48
N SER A 63 -24.64 17.53 28.34
CA SER A 63 -25.43 18.18 27.30
C SER A 63 -26.83 17.57 27.21
N ASP A 64 -27.85 18.43 27.07
CA ASP A 64 -29.24 18.01 26.93
C ASP A 64 -29.63 17.90 25.46
N LEU A 65 -29.74 16.66 24.98
CA LEU A 65 -30.09 16.35 23.60
C LEU A 65 -31.59 16.13 23.45
N LEU A 66 -32.21 16.78 22.47
CA LEU A 66 -33.65 16.67 22.24
C LEU A 66 -34.01 15.26 21.74
N VAL A 67 -34.87 14.55 22.45
CA VAL A 67 -35.30 13.20 22.06
C VAL A 67 -36.24 13.29 20.86
N VAL A 68 -35.87 12.65 19.74
CA VAL A 68 -36.68 12.71 18.52
C VAL A 68 -37.69 11.55 18.48
N PRO A 69 -39.00 11.82 18.32
CA PRO A 69 -40.02 10.79 18.15
C PRO A 69 -39.85 10.02 16.85
N GLU A 70 -40.26 8.76 16.83
CA GLU A 70 -40.01 7.81 15.72
C GLU A 70 -40.41 8.38 14.36
N ALA A 71 -41.58 9.03 14.30
CA ALA A 71 -42.12 9.62 13.08
C ALA A 71 -41.20 10.67 12.42
N LEU A 72 -40.37 11.37 13.20
CA LEU A 72 -39.52 12.47 12.71
C LEU A 72 -38.04 12.09 12.54
N GLN A 73 -37.62 10.92 13.03
CA GLN A 73 -36.20 10.53 13.04
C GLN A 73 -35.61 10.49 11.62
N ASN A 74 -36.30 9.88 10.67
CA ASN A 74 -35.83 9.81 9.28
C ASN A 74 -35.77 11.18 8.59
N GLU A 75 -36.73 12.07 8.89
CA GLU A 75 -36.75 13.43 8.34
C GLU A 75 -35.54 14.23 8.82
N ILE A 76 -35.27 14.19 10.13
CA ILE A 76 -34.14 14.91 10.74
C ILE A 76 -32.82 14.35 10.22
N ILE A 77 -32.63 13.04 10.20
CA ILE A 77 -31.41 12.41 9.69
C ILE A 77 -31.18 12.78 8.21
N ARG A 78 -32.23 12.74 7.38
CA ARG A 78 -32.16 13.17 5.97
C ARG A 78 -31.73 14.63 5.87
N LYS A 79 -32.33 15.52 6.64
CA LYS A 79 -32.01 16.96 6.63
C LYS A 79 -30.56 17.24 7.06
N VAL A 80 -30.07 16.55 8.09
CA VAL A 80 -28.67 16.64 8.53
C VAL A 80 -27.72 16.11 7.46
N HIS A 81 -28.07 14.98 6.83
CA HIS A 81 -27.26 14.39 5.77
C HIS A 81 -27.20 15.26 4.50
N THR A 82 -28.34 15.71 3.96
CA THR A 82 -28.42 16.46 2.69
C THR A 82 -27.79 17.84 2.76
N ASN A 83 -27.56 18.39 3.96
CA ASN A 83 -26.86 19.66 4.12
C ASN A 83 -25.38 19.59 3.62
N GLY A 84 -24.76 18.41 3.70
CA GLY A 84 -23.35 18.25 3.33
C GLY A 84 -22.97 16.92 2.66
N HIS A 85 -23.90 15.99 2.47
CA HIS A 85 -23.63 14.61 2.04
C HIS A 85 -22.51 13.93 2.82
N PHE A 86 -22.44 14.25 4.11
CA PHE A 86 -21.37 13.75 4.98
C PHE A 86 -21.42 12.23 5.12
N ALA A 87 -20.25 11.62 5.31
CA ALA A 87 -20.12 10.22 5.64
C ALA A 87 -20.62 9.93 7.06
N LEU A 88 -20.94 8.66 7.34
CA LEU A 88 -21.56 8.16 8.56
C LEU A 88 -21.08 8.85 9.84
N ALA A 89 -19.79 8.78 10.13
CA ALA A 89 -19.22 9.31 11.37
C ALA A 89 -19.43 10.82 11.54
N LYS A 90 -19.43 11.59 10.45
CA LYS A 90 -19.63 13.03 10.51
C LYS A 90 -21.10 13.40 10.61
N THR A 91 -21.99 12.65 9.95
CA THR A 91 -23.45 12.81 10.13
C THR A 91 -23.88 12.48 11.55
N GLU A 92 -23.32 11.42 12.14
CA GLU A 92 -23.51 11.03 13.54
C GLU A 92 -23.06 12.16 14.48
N GLN A 93 -21.84 12.68 14.29
CA GLN A 93 -21.32 13.79 15.09
C GLN A 93 -22.20 15.04 15.05
N VAL A 94 -22.74 15.42 13.88
CA VAL A 94 -23.59 16.62 13.76
C VAL A 94 -24.97 16.39 14.38
N LEU A 95 -25.52 15.19 14.24
CA LEU A 95 -26.81 14.83 14.83
C LEU A 95 -26.73 14.87 16.37
N GLU A 96 -25.66 14.32 16.94
CA GLU A 96 -25.43 14.21 18.39
C GLU A 96 -25.15 15.55 19.09
N GLN A 97 -25.04 16.66 18.35
CA GLN A 97 -24.91 17.99 18.95
C GLN A 97 -26.24 18.52 19.50
N GLU A 98 -27.37 18.10 18.92
CA GLU A 98 -28.69 18.68 19.23
C GLU A 98 -29.77 17.63 19.47
N PHE A 99 -29.63 16.43 18.90
CA PHE A 99 -30.69 15.42 18.89
C PHE A 99 -30.22 14.09 19.44
N TYR A 100 -31.12 13.42 20.17
CA TYR A 100 -30.98 12.02 20.55
C TYR A 100 -31.96 11.15 19.76
N ILE A 101 -31.41 10.17 19.02
CA ILE A 101 -32.16 9.16 18.28
C ILE A 101 -31.70 7.76 18.73
N PRO A 102 -32.60 6.88 19.19
CA PRO A 102 -32.24 5.49 19.49
C PRO A 102 -31.80 4.76 18.22
N ASN A 103 -30.67 4.06 18.30
CA ASN A 103 -30.02 3.37 17.17
C ASN A 103 -29.73 4.30 15.98
N ALA A 104 -29.32 5.55 16.26
CA ALA A 104 -29.05 6.58 15.26
C ALA A 104 -28.14 6.08 14.13
N ARG A 105 -27.04 5.41 14.47
CA ARG A 105 -26.04 4.92 13.51
C ARG A 105 -26.65 4.08 12.38
N THR A 106 -27.45 3.07 12.71
CA THR A 106 -28.11 2.20 11.72
C THR A 106 -29.11 2.97 10.86
N LYS A 107 -29.82 3.93 11.45
CA LYS A 107 -30.76 4.79 10.71
C LYS A 107 -30.02 5.75 9.77
N ILE A 108 -28.89 6.30 10.19
CA ILE A 108 -28.01 7.13 9.37
C ILE A 108 -27.44 6.32 8.20
N GLU A 109 -26.92 5.11 8.45
CA GLU A 109 -26.44 4.20 7.40
C GLU A 109 -27.52 3.95 6.35
N ASN A 110 -28.75 3.67 6.77
CA ASN A 110 -29.88 3.48 5.86
C ASN A 110 -30.20 4.74 5.05
N VAL A 111 -30.18 5.93 5.66
CA VAL A 111 -30.43 7.18 4.94
C VAL A 111 -29.34 7.47 3.91
N ILE A 112 -28.06 7.27 4.26
CA ILE A 112 -26.92 7.47 3.36
C ILE A 112 -26.97 6.46 2.21
N ALA A 113 -27.25 5.19 2.50
CA ALA A 113 -27.32 4.12 1.51
C ALA A 113 -28.43 4.34 0.46
N ASN A 114 -29.49 5.08 0.82
CA ASN A 114 -30.62 5.43 -0.05
C ASN A 114 -30.55 6.87 -0.60
N CYS A 115 -29.45 7.60 -0.37
CA CYS A 115 -29.29 8.95 -0.89
C CYS A 115 -28.86 8.90 -2.37
N VAL A 116 -29.73 9.36 -3.27
CA VAL A 116 -29.50 9.36 -4.73
C VAL A 116 -28.22 10.12 -5.10
N GLU A 117 -27.99 11.29 -4.49
CA GLU A 117 -26.80 12.11 -4.75
C GLU A 117 -25.52 11.37 -4.32
N CYS A 118 -25.50 10.74 -3.14
CA CYS A 118 -24.35 9.93 -2.72
C CYS A 118 -24.12 8.70 -3.60
N ILE A 119 -25.18 8.05 -4.07
CA ILE A 119 -25.09 6.89 -4.98
C ILE A 119 -24.47 7.30 -6.33
N LEU A 120 -24.85 8.47 -6.86
CA LEU A 120 -24.38 8.95 -8.17
C LEU A 120 -22.96 9.51 -8.14
N TYR A 121 -22.56 10.18 -7.05
CA TYR A 121 -21.29 10.91 -6.99
C TYR A 121 -20.16 10.21 -6.25
N ASN A 122 -20.46 9.30 -5.30
CA ASN A 122 -19.38 8.58 -4.60
C ASN A 122 -18.85 7.44 -5.47
N LYS A 123 -17.58 7.53 -5.87
CA LYS A 123 -16.87 6.39 -6.44
C LYS A 123 -16.82 5.26 -5.40
N LYS A 124 -17.40 4.11 -5.72
CA LYS A 124 -17.17 2.87 -4.96
C LYS A 124 -15.69 2.50 -5.09
N HIS A 125 -14.87 2.86 -4.11
CA HIS A 125 -13.55 2.29 -3.95
C HIS A 125 -13.71 0.86 -3.41
N GLY A 126 -13.94 -0.09 -4.31
CA GLY A 126 -13.72 -1.50 -4.00
C GLY A 126 -12.23 -1.76 -3.74
N LYS A 127 -11.91 -2.88 -3.07
CA LYS A 127 -10.54 -3.41 -3.11
C LYS A 127 -10.20 -3.67 -4.58
N GLY A 128 -9.03 -3.19 -5.03
CA GLY A 128 -8.51 -3.63 -6.33
C GLY A 128 -8.40 -5.15 -6.36
N GLU A 129 -8.64 -5.75 -7.52
CA GLU A 129 -8.52 -7.20 -7.68
C GLU A 129 -7.06 -7.66 -7.46
N GLY A 130 -6.92 -8.82 -6.83
CA GLY A 130 -5.65 -9.53 -6.65
C GLY A 130 -5.11 -9.53 -5.23
N PHE A 131 -4.97 -10.73 -4.64
CA PHE A 131 -4.11 -10.93 -3.48
C PHE A 131 -2.68 -11.17 -3.95
N LEU A 132 -1.69 -10.67 -3.19
CA LEU A 132 -0.31 -11.10 -3.38
C LEU A 132 -0.26 -12.59 -3.05
N ASN A 133 -0.09 -13.43 -4.07
CA ASN A 133 0.22 -14.84 -3.89
C ASN A 133 1.75 -14.98 -3.94
N PRO A 134 2.46 -14.88 -2.80
CA PRO A 134 3.88 -15.13 -2.78
C PRO A 134 4.12 -16.59 -3.23
N THR A 135 4.99 -16.79 -4.20
CA THR A 135 5.43 -18.14 -4.59
C THR A 135 5.96 -18.83 -3.33
N PRO A 136 5.44 -20.02 -2.96
CA PRO A 136 5.92 -20.74 -1.78
C PRO A 136 7.42 -20.95 -1.91
N LYS A 137 8.16 -20.52 -0.88
CA LYS A 137 9.61 -20.67 -0.82
C LYS A 137 9.90 -21.93 -0.03
N ASP A 138 10.28 -22.98 -0.73
CA ASP A 138 10.75 -24.21 -0.09
C ASP A 138 12.06 -23.92 0.65
N LYS A 139 12.27 -24.57 1.81
CA LYS A 139 13.49 -24.42 2.64
C LYS A 139 14.67 -25.23 2.09
N VAL A 140 14.78 -25.31 0.76
CA VAL A 140 15.75 -26.15 0.07
C VAL A 140 16.62 -25.24 -0.80
N PRO A 141 17.91 -25.05 -0.45
CA PRO A 141 18.84 -24.35 -1.32
C PRO A 141 18.86 -24.96 -2.72
N LEU A 142 19.06 -24.12 -3.73
CA LEU A 142 19.26 -24.53 -5.13
C LEU A 142 18.02 -25.17 -5.79
N ASN A 143 16.88 -25.25 -5.10
CA ASN A 143 15.65 -25.81 -5.68
C ASN A 143 15.05 -24.93 -6.77
N THR A 144 15.08 -23.62 -6.57
CA THR A 144 14.42 -22.64 -7.42
C THR A 144 15.38 -21.52 -7.77
N TYR A 145 15.65 -21.33 -9.06
CA TYR A 145 16.43 -20.19 -9.55
C TYR A 145 15.53 -19.13 -10.15
N HIS A 146 15.82 -17.88 -9.81
CA HIS A 146 15.39 -16.72 -10.59
C HIS A 146 16.53 -16.33 -11.53
N ILE A 147 16.26 -16.21 -12.82
CA ILE A 147 17.27 -15.78 -13.80
C ILE A 147 16.79 -14.59 -14.61
N ASP A 148 17.74 -13.74 -15.00
CA ASP A 148 17.49 -12.57 -15.82
C ASP A 148 18.80 -11.99 -16.38
N PHE A 149 18.70 -11.14 -17.39
CA PHE A 149 19.81 -10.37 -17.94
C PHE A 149 19.71 -8.91 -17.52
N VAL A 150 20.87 -8.30 -17.23
CA VAL A 150 20.97 -6.86 -17.07
C VAL A 150 21.89 -6.27 -18.13
N GLY A 151 21.46 -5.17 -18.74
CA GLY A 151 22.18 -4.44 -19.77
C GLY A 151 21.25 -3.68 -20.73
N PRO A 152 21.80 -3.11 -21.82
CA PRO A 152 23.22 -3.14 -22.18
C PRO A 152 24.07 -2.23 -21.27
N LEU A 153 25.25 -2.73 -20.88
CA LEU A 153 26.32 -2.00 -20.20
C LEU A 153 27.37 -1.53 -21.22
N PRO A 154 28.24 -0.56 -20.89
CA PRO A 154 29.34 -0.16 -21.75
C PRO A 154 30.15 -1.36 -22.25
N SER A 155 30.35 -1.44 -23.56
CA SER A 155 31.05 -2.58 -24.16
C SER A 155 32.49 -2.66 -23.65
N THR A 156 32.89 -3.84 -23.22
CA THR A 156 34.25 -4.11 -22.73
C THR A 156 35.17 -4.55 -23.86
N ASN A 157 36.49 -4.59 -23.62
CA ASN A 157 37.46 -5.14 -24.58
C ASN A 157 37.17 -6.61 -24.96
N ASN A 158 36.50 -7.36 -24.07
CA ASN A 158 36.09 -8.74 -24.31
C ASN A 158 34.70 -8.86 -24.95
N ARG A 159 34.11 -7.72 -25.36
CA ARG A 159 32.76 -7.58 -25.93
C ARG A 159 31.63 -7.99 -24.98
N TYR A 160 31.89 -8.07 -23.67
CA TYR A 160 30.81 -8.18 -22.69
C TYR A 160 29.97 -6.91 -22.71
N GLN A 161 28.65 -7.07 -22.81
CA GLN A 161 27.67 -5.98 -22.79
C GLN A 161 26.53 -6.25 -21.82
N HIS A 162 26.40 -7.47 -21.30
CA HIS A 162 25.31 -7.85 -20.42
C HIS A 162 25.86 -8.68 -19.26
N ILE A 163 25.08 -8.83 -18.19
CA ILE A 163 25.34 -9.78 -17.12
C ILE A 163 24.15 -10.72 -17.02
N PHE A 164 24.38 -12.01 -17.24
CA PHE A 164 23.43 -13.05 -16.90
C PHE A 164 23.48 -13.29 -15.39
N THR A 165 22.34 -13.14 -14.73
CA THR A 165 22.22 -13.24 -13.29
C THR A 165 21.41 -14.47 -12.92
N VAL A 166 21.90 -15.24 -11.97
CA VAL A 166 21.16 -16.35 -11.35
C VAL A 166 21.05 -16.07 -9.86
N VAL A 167 19.84 -16.16 -9.30
CA VAL A 167 19.58 -15.98 -7.87
C VAL A 167 18.89 -17.21 -7.33
N ASP A 168 19.48 -17.86 -6.33
CA ASP A 168 18.78 -18.90 -5.57
C ASP A 168 17.67 -18.28 -4.72
N ALA A 169 16.43 -18.76 -4.92
CA ALA A 169 15.25 -18.19 -4.31
C ALA A 169 15.22 -18.34 -2.79
N PHE A 170 15.90 -19.34 -2.21
CA PHE A 170 15.93 -19.56 -0.77
C PHE A 170 17.07 -18.79 -0.10
N THR A 171 18.32 -19.15 -0.41
CA THR A 171 19.53 -18.60 0.22
C THR A 171 19.82 -17.16 -0.18
N LYS A 172 19.25 -16.69 -1.31
CA LYS A 172 19.59 -15.41 -1.96
C LYS A 172 20.99 -15.39 -2.58
N PHE A 173 21.65 -16.55 -2.66
CA PHE A 173 22.96 -16.62 -3.29
C PHE A 173 22.82 -16.21 -4.76
N THR A 174 23.70 -15.32 -5.21
CA THR A 174 23.60 -14.71 -6.52
C THR A 174 24.88 -14.92 -7.30
N TRP A 175 24.73 -15.38 -8.54
CA TRP A 175 25.82 -15.50 -9.51
C TRP A 175 25.66 -14.45 -10.60
N PHE A 176 26.77 -13.80 -10.95
CA PHE A 176 26.86 -12.81 -12.01
C PHE A 176 27.84 -13.27 -13.08
N TYR A 177 27.34 -13.47 -14.29
CA TYR A 177 28.12 -13.91 -15.43
C TYR A 177 28.17 -12.81 -16.49
N PRO A 178 29.31 -12.14 -16.72
CA PRO A 178 29.47 -11.27 -17.89
C PRO A 178 29.27 -12.07 -19.18
N VAL A 179 28.39 -11.58 -20.06
CA VAL A 179 28.03 -12.21 -21.34
C VAL A 179 27.99 -11.18 -22.46
N LYS A 180 28.16 -11.64 -23.70
CA LYS A 180 28.24 -10.75 -24.87
C LYS A 180 26.86 -10.27 -25.29
N SER A 181 25.88 -11.16 -25.27
CA SER A 181 24.50 -10.88 -25.66
C SER A 181 23.52 -11.53 -24.68
N PRO A 182 22.26 -11.03 -24.62
CA PRO A 182 21.20 -11.65 -23.86
C PRO A 182 20.53 -12.75 -24.70
N SER A 183 21.32 -13.76 -25.12
CA SER A 183 20.83 -14.90 -25.91
C SER A 183 20.51 -16.10 -25.03
N ALA A 184 19.64 -17.00 -25.52
CA ALA A 184 19.36 -18.24 -24.83
C ALA A 184 20.60 -19.14 -24.74
N GLN A 185 21.39 -19.26 -25.82
CA GLN A 185 22.67 -19.96 -25.78
C GLN A 185 23.61 -19.47 -24.66
N GLU A 186 23.78 -18.15 -24.48
CA GLU A 186 24.62 -17.62 -23.38
C GLU A 186 24.05 -18.01 -22.01
N ALA A 187 22.72 -17.95 -21.81
CA ALA A 187 22.10 -18.42 -20.57
C ALA A 187 22.35 -19.92 -20.33
N ILE A 188 22.12 -20.76 -21.34
CA ILE A 188 22.30 -22.21 -21.26
C ILE A 188 23.76 -22.56 -20.93
N ASP A 189 24.73 -21.90 -21.58
CA ASP A 189 26.15 -22.12 -21.32
C ASP A 189 26.50 -21.84 -19.84
N LYS A 190 25.93 -20.78 -19.25
CA LYS A 190 26.17 -20.46 -17.83
C LYS A 190 25.42 -21.40 -16.88
N LEU A 191 24.22 -21.83 -17.24
CA LEU A 191 23.47 -22.82 -16.46
C LEU A 191 24.17 -24.18 -16.45
N LYS A 192 24.76 -24.61 -17.58
CA LYS A 192 25.59 -25.83 -17.65
C LYS A 192 26.85 -25.75 -16.77
N LEU A 193 27.47 -24.56 -16.67
CA LEU A 193 28.57 -24.33 -15.73
C LEU A 193 28.10 -24.50 -14.28
N GLN A 194 26.92 -24.00 -13.93
CA GLN A 194 26.34 -24.22 -12.59
C GLN A 194 25.98 -25.68 -12.34
N GLN A 195 25.36 -26.34 -13.33
CA GLN A 195 24.98 -27.75 -13.28
C GLN A 195 26.17 -28.64 -12.93
N THR A 196 27.35 -28.36 -13.50
CA THR A 196 28.58 -29.11 -13.21
C THR A 196 28.99 -29.07 -11.73
N ILE A 197 28.67 -27.97 -11.03
CA ILE A 197 29.11 -27.73 -9.64
C ILE A 197 28.00 -28.10 -8.64
N PHE A 198 26.75 -27.77 -8.96
CA PHE A 198 25.63 -27.77 -8.03
C PHE A 198 24.48 -28.71 -8.44
N GLY A 199 24.52 -29.25 -9.66
CA GLY A 199 23.38 -29.91 -10.28
C GLY A 199 22.33 -28.93 -10.80
N ASN A 200 21.24 -29.48 -11.33
CA ASN A 200 20.13 -28.70 -11.87
C ASN A 200 19.15 -28.28 -10.76
N PRO A 201 18.56 -27.08 -10.85
CA PRO A 201 17.43 -26.72 -10.00
C PRO A 201 16.19 -27.52 -10.40
N SER A 202 15.25 -27.71 -9.47
CA SER A 202 13.94 -28.29 -9.82
C SER A 202 13.10 -27.35 -10.68
N ARG A 203 13.26 -26.04 -10.49
CA ARG A 203 12.53 -25.04 -11.28
C ARG A 203 13.34 -23.78 -11.55
N ILE A 204 13.10 -23.19 -12.71
CA ILE A 204 13.64 -21.89 -13.11
C ILE A 204 12.48 -20.92 -13.34
N ILE A 205 12.58 -19.74 -12.75
CA ILE A 205 11.64 -18.64 -12.89
C ILE A 205 12.28 -17.54 -13.73
N THR A 206 11.62 -17.16 -14.83
CA THR A 206 12.08 -16.12 -15.75
C THR A 206 10.99 -15.09 -16.02
N ASP A 207 11.40 -13.95 -16.57
CA ASP A 207 10.48 -13.06 -17.27
C ASP A 207 10.08 -13.65 -18.66
N ARG A 208 9.42 -12.85 -19.50
CA ARG A 208 9.07 -13.25 -20.88
C ARG A 208 10.04 -12.71 -21.93
N GLY A 209 11.30 -12.48 -21.54
CA GLY A 209 12.38 -12.08 -22.43
C GLY A 209 12.56 -13.03 -23.62
N SER A 210 13.10 -12.52 -24.73
CA SER A 210 13.27 -13.30 -25.96
C SER A 210 14.15 -14.53 -25.78
N ALA A 211 15.21 -14.43 -24.97
CA ALA A 211 16.07 -15.57 -24.61
C ALA A 211 15.24 -16.70 -23.98
N PHE A 212 14.48 -16.41 -22.93
CA PHE A 212 13.75 -17.45 -22.20
C PHE A 212 12.52 -17.97 -22.95
N ARG A 213 12.08 -17.31 -24.03
CA ARG A 213 11.05 -17.83 -24.95
C ARG A 213 11.62 -18.63 -26.12
N ALA A 214 12.93 -18.65 -26.31
CA ALA A 214 13.55 -19.37 -27.41
C ALA A 214 13.34 -20.88 -27.24
N ASN A 215 13.10 -21.58 -28.35
CA ASN A 215 12.86 -23.02 -28.34
C ASN A 215 14.04 -23.79 -27.73
N GLU A 216 15.27 -23.35 -27.99
CA GLU A 216 16.49 -23.95 -27.42
C GLU A 216 16.51 -23.92 -25.87
N PHE A 217 15.96 -22.87 -25.25
CA PHE A 217 15.88 -22.76 -23.80
C PHE A 217 14.81 -23.68 -23.20
N GLU A 218 13.65 -23.77 -23.87
CA GLU A 218 12.60 -24.71 -23.47
C GLU A 218 13.05 -26.18 -23.63
N THR A 219 13.75 -26.50 -24.72
CA THR A 219 14.35 -27.82 -24.96
C THR A 219 15.36 -28.15 -23.85
N TYR A 220 16.28 -27.24 -23.54
CA TYR A 220 17.25 -27.43 -22.45
C TYR A 220 16.54 -27.72 -21.12
N CYS A 221 15.53 -26.92 -20.75
CA CYS A 221 14.78 -27.16 -19.52
C CYS A 221 14.10 -28.54 -19.51
N SER A 222 13.51 -28.95 -20.63
CA SER A 222 12.84 -30.26 -20.74
C SER A 222 13.82 -31.44 -20.65
N GLU A 223 14.97 -31.36 -21.31
CA GLU A 223 15.99 -32.41 -21.31
C GLU A 223 16.62 -32.60 -19.93
N GLU A 224 16.82 -31.50 -19.20
CA GLU A 224 17.44 -31.50 -17.88
C GLU A 224 16.44 -31.70 -16.73
N GLY A 225 15.15 -31.92 -17.04
CA GLY A 225 14.09 -32.14 -16.04
C GLY A 225 13.77 -30.89 -15.21
N ILE A 226 14.00 -29.70 -15.75
CA ILE A 226 13.80 -28.41 -15.07
C ILE A 226 12.41 -27.87 -15.39
N GLN A 227 11.62 -27.56 -14.36
CA GLN A 227 10.35 -26.88 -14.54
C GLN A 227 10.55 -25.39 -14.84
N HIS A 228 10.24 -24.97 -16.06
CA HIS A 228 10.34 -23.57 -16.48
C HIS A 228 9.05 -22.78 -16.22
N LEU A 229 9.12 -21.77 -15.35
CA LEU A 229 8.00 -20.93 -14.91
C LEU A 229 8.17 -19.49 -15.40
N LYS A 230 7.33 -19.08 -16.34
CA LYS A 230 7.35 -17.73 -16.92
C LYS A 230 6.40 -16.79 -16.19
N ILE A 231 6.93 -15.69 -15.65
CA ILE A 231 6.15 -14.69 -14.94
C ILE A 231 5.12 -14.02 -15.88
N THR A 232 3.93 -13.76 -15.35
CA THR A 232 2.87 -13.08 -16.11
C THR A 232 3.22 -11.62 -16.39
N THR A 233 3.13 -11.24 -17.66
CA THR A 233 3.21 -9.85 -18.15
C THR A 233 2.26 -8.95 -17.37
N GLY A 234 2.77 -7.86 -16.79
CA GLY A 234 1.98 -6.91 -16.01
C GLY A 234 1.97 -7.15 -14.49
N ILE A 235 2.64 -8.19 -13.98
CA ILE A 235 2.86 -8.39 -12.54
C ILE A 235 4.38 -8.30 -12.25
N PRO A 236 4.93 -7.08 -12.03
CA PRO A 236 6.37 -6.87 -11.80
C PRO A 236 6.93 -7.67 -10.61
N ARG A 237 6.07 -8.15 -9.71
CA ARG A 237 6.51 -8.80 -8.47
C ARG A 237 7.02 -10.23 -8.65
N GLY A 238 6.81 -10.87 -9.80
CA GLY A 238 7.25 -12.25 -10.03
C GLY A 238 8.78 -12.43 -10.01
N ASN A 239 9.54 -11.45 -10.52
CA ASN A 239 11.01 -11.43 -10.49
C ASN A 239 11.59 -10.31 -9.64
N GLY A 240 10.79 -9.63 -8.82
CA GLY A 240 11.21 -8.41 -8.12
C GLY A 240 12.38 -8.58 -7.15
N GLN A 241 12.90 -9.80 -6.93
CA GLN A 241 14.18 -10.02 -6.25
C GLN A 241 15.38 -9.71 -7.15
N ILE A 242 15.35 -10.19 -8.40
CA ILE A 242 16.43 -9.97 -9.36
C ILE A 242 16.45 -8.50 -9.80
N GLU A 243 15.28 -7.88 -10.00
CA GLU A 243 15.18 -6.48 -10.40
C GLU A 243 15.80 -5.54 -9.35
N ARG A 244 15.54 -5.81 -8.07
CA ARG A 244 16.17 -5.07 -6.96
C ARG A 244 17.68 -5.28 -6.93
N MET A 245 18.13 -6.52 -7.15
CA MET A 245 19.56 -6.82 -7.22
C MET A 245 20.23 -6.08 -8.38
N HIS A 246 19.62 -6.06 -9.56
CA HIS A 246 20.14 -5.35 -10.74
C HIS A 246 20.27 -3.85 -10.51
N ARG A 247 19.29 -3.22 -9.88
CA ARG A 247 19.36 -1.78 -9.54
C ARG A 247 20.60 -1.46 -8.72
N ILE A 248 20.88 -2.26 -7.70
CA ILE A 248 22.06 -2.08 -6.85
C ILE A 248 23.33 -2.42 -7.62
N LEU A 249 23.34 -3.53 -8.36
CA LEU A 249 24.49 -3.99 -9.13
C LEU A 249 24.98 -2.94 -10.13
N ILE A 250 24.07 -2.33 -10.91
CA ILE A 250 24.42 -1.31 -11.91
C ILE A 250 25.08 -0.11 -11.23
N LEU A 251 24.55 0.36 -10.09
CA LEU A 251 25.07 1.52 -9.38
C LEU A 251 26.45 1.24 -8.79
N VAL A 252 26.61 0.09 -8.13
CA VAL A 252 27.89 -0.35 -7.57
C VAL A 252 28.95 -0.49 -8.67
N LEU A 253 28.61 -1.18 -9.78
CA LEU A 253 29.56 -1.34 -10.89
C LEU A 253 29.92 0.02 -11.51
N SER A 254 28.93 0.90 -11.74
CA SER A 254 29.16 2.25 -12.26
C SER A 254 30.11 3.06 -11.38
N LYS A 255 29.94 3.00 -10.04
CA LYS A 255 30.84 3.67 -9.09
C LYS A 255 32.25 3.07 -9.10
N LEU A 256 32.37 1.75 -9.16
CA LEU A 256 33.66 1.07 -9.17
C LEU A 256 34.44 1.26 -10.48
N SER A 257 33.72 1.41 -11.60
CA SER A 257 34.28 1.65 -12.93
C SER A 257 34.12 3.09 -13.40
N HIS A 258 34.01 4.06 -12.49
CA HIS A 258 33.82 5.47 -12.82
C HIS A 258 34.89 6.00 -13.79
N ASP A 259 36.16 5.67 -13.51
CA ASP A 259 37.30 6.18 -14.29
C ASP A 259 37.41 5.51 -15.66
N ASP A 260 36.90 4.28 -15.81
CA ASP A 260 36.87 3.55 -17.07
C ASP A 260 35.66 2.60 -17.11
N PRO A 261 34.53 3.07 -17.68
CA PRO A 261 33.31 2.27 -17.77
C PRO A 261 33.49 0.95 -18.52
N THR A 262 34.50 0.79 -19.37
CA THR A 262 34.74 -0.47 -20.12
C THR A 262 35.35 -1.58 -19.24
N LYS A 263 35.72 -1.28 -17.99
CA LYS A 263 36.31 -2.22 -17.04
C LYS A 263 35.35 -2.78 -16.00
N TRP A 264 34.05 -2.49 -16.09
CA TRP A 264 33.04 -2.97 -15.12
C TRP A 264 33.13 -4.48 -14.84
N PHE A 265 33.42 -5.30 -15.87
CA PHE A 265 33.49 -6.76 -15.76
C PHE A 265 34.58 -7.25 -14.80
N LYS A 266 35.64 -6.47 -14.57
CA LYS A 266 36.73 -6.80 -13.63
C LYS A 266 36.26 -6.73 -12.18
N HIS A 267 35.24 -5.94 -11.89
CA HIS A 267 34.70 -5.75 -10.55
C HIS A 267 33.61 -6.77 -10.19
N VAL A 268 33.02 -7.45 -11.19
CA VAL A 268 31.94 -8.42 -10.99
C VAL A 268 32.28 -9.52 -9.97
N PRO A 269 33.45 -10.18 -10.02
CA PRO A 269 33.79 -11.21 -9.02
C PRO A 269 33.86 -10.66 -7.59
N THR A 270 34.39 -9.45 -7.42
CA THR A 270 34.48 -8.78 -6.12
C THR A 270 33.09 -8.42 -5.60
N VAL A 271 32.24 -7.86 -6.45
CA VAL A 271 30.85 -7.51 -6.09
C VAL A 271 30.05 -8.75 -5.73
N GLN A 272 30.19 -9.85 -6.49
CA GLN A 272 29.56 -11.12 -6.16
C GLN A 272 29.98 -11.63 -4.79
N ARG A 273 31.29 -11.62 -4.51
CA ARG A 273 31.85 -12.04 -3.23
C ARG A 273 31.26 -11.24 -2.08
N VAL A 274 31.25 -9.91 -2.21
CA VAL A 274 30.75 -9.00 -1.19
C VAL A 274 29.25 -9.19 -0.96
N ILE A 275 28.44 -9.32 -2.00
CA ILE A 275 27.00 -9.60 -1.88
C ILE A 275 26.78 -10.96 -1.19
N SER A 276 27.58 -11.96 -1.52
CA SER A 276 27.49 -13.30 -0.94
C SER A 276 27.87 -13.36 0.54
N SER A 277 28.76 -12.48 1.00
CA SER A 277 29.19 -12.35 2.40
C SER A 277 28.48 -11.24 3.17
N SER A 278 27.55 -10.51 2.55
CA SER A 278 26.78 -9.45 3.19
C SER A 278 25.47 -9.99 3.74
N THR A 279 25.11 -9.61 4.97
CA THR A 279 23.88 -10.08 5.61
C THR A 279 22.65 -9.61 4.83
N SER A 280 21.83 -10.55 4.37
CA SER A 280 20.57 -10.21 3.73
C SER A 280 19.52 -9.82 4.78
N ARG A 281 18.89 -8.65 4.61
CA ARG A 281 17.85 -8.17 5.53
C ARG A 281 16.68 -9.16 5.66
N SER A 282 16.39 -9.89 4.56
CA SER A 282 15.27 -10.83 4.48
C SER A 282 15.50 -12.13 5.26
N THR A 283 16.74 -12.61 5.31
CA THR A 283 17.07 -13.89 5.96
C THR A 283 17.79 -13.71 7.29
N LYS A 284 18.39 -12.53 7.55
CA LYS A 284 19.28 -12.25 8.70
C LYS A 284 20.61 -13.00 8.69
N TYR A 285 20.88 -13.77 7.64
CA TYR A 285 22.14 -14.48 7.40
C TYR A 285 22.74 -14.02 6.07
N THR A 286 24.03 -14.28 5.86
CA THR A 286 24.64 -14.08 4.56
C THR A 286 24.18 -15.16 3.57
N PRO A 287 24.06 -14.84 2.27
CA PRO A 287 23.71 -15.85 1.28
C PRO A 287 24.65 -17.06 1.27
N PHE A 288 25.95 -16.83 1.48
CA PHE A 288 26.94 -17.91 1.55
C PHE A 288 26.72 -18.81 2.77
N GLU A 289 26.45 -18.26 3.96
CA GLU A 289 26.17 -19.07 5.15
C GLU A 289 24.94 -19.96 4.96
N LEU A 290 23.89 -19.44 4.32
CA LEU A 290 22.67 -20.22 4.07
C LEU A 290 22.90 -21.35 3.06
N LEU A 291 23.79 -21.14 2.09
CA LEU A 291 24.11 -22.13 1.07
C LEU A 291 25.10 -23.19 1.59
N MET A 292 26.13 -22.77 2.33
CA MET A 292 27.27 -23.62 2.69
C MET A 292 27.26 -24.08 4.16
N GLY A 293 26.41 -23.50 5.01
CA GLY A 293 26.38 -23.78 6.45
C GLY A 293 27.57 -23.20 7.24
N THR A 294 28.41 -22.38 6.61
CA THR A 294 29.59 -21.77 7.24
C THR A 294 29.83 -20.34 6.74
N LYS A 295 30.55 -19.55 7.53
CA LYS A 295 30.92 -18.18 7.17
C LYS A 295 31.96 -18.16 6.06
N MET A 296 31.78 -17.26 5.10
CA MET A 296 32.80 -17.00 4.09
C MET A 296 34.05 -16.43 4.78
N LYS A 297 35.21 -17.06 4.58
CA LYS A 297 36.50 -16.54 5.04
C LYS A 297 37.14 -15.72 3.91
N ASN A 298 37.06 -14.40 4.00
CA ASN A 298 37.67 -13.50 3.03
C ASN A 298 38.31 -12.29 3.74
N LYS A 299 39.26 -11.62 3.07
CA LYS A 299 39.71 -10.29 3.50
C LYS A 299 38.55 -9.32 3.25
N GLU A 300 38.28 -8.45 4.21
CA GLU A 300 37.23 -7.44 4.05
C GLU A 300 37.57 -6.49 2.90
N ASP A 301 36.65 -6.38 1.94
CA ASP A 301 36.77 -5.45 0.82
C ASP A 301 36.07 -4.14 1.20
N ILE A 302 36.72 -3.36 2.07
CA ILE A 302 36.13 -2.19 2.75
C ILE A 302 35.46 -1.25 1.74
N LYS A 303 36.16 -0.92 0.64
CA LYS A 303 35.65 -0.01 -0.40
C LYS A 303 34.35 -0.51 -1.04
N VAL A 304 34.28 -1.80 -1.39
CA VAL A 304 33.08 -2.36 -2.05
C VAL A 304 31.94 -2.51 -1.04
N ASN A 305 32.25 -2.88 0.21
CA ASN A 305 31.27 -2.90 1.30
C ASN A 305 30.65 -1.52 1.56
N GLU A 306 31.46 -0.47 1.64
CA GLU A 306 31.01 0.91 1.83
C GLU A 306 30.10 1.36 0.69
N VAL A 307 30.54 1.19 -0.56
CA VAL A 307 29.76 1.54 -1.75
C VAL A 307 28.45 0.77 -1.78
N LEU A 308 28.48 -0.54 -1.52
CA LEU A 308 27.28 -1.36 -1.51
C LEU A 308 26.30 -0.94 -0.40
N HIS A 309 26.80 -0.66 0.80
CA HIS A 309 25.98 -0.24 1.92
C HIS A 309 25.31 1.12 1.66
N GLU A 310 26.07 2.07 1.11
CA GLU A 310 25.57 3.37 0.69
C GLU A 310 24.43 3.22 -0.34
N GLU A 311 24.61 2.36 -1.35
CA GLU A 311 23.56 2.11 -2.36
C GLU A 311 22.30 1.47 -1.76
N TYR A 312 22.45 0.53 -0.82
CA TYR A 312 21.30 -0.01 -0.10
C TYR A 312 20.53 1.07 0.68
N LEU A 313 21.24 1.98 1.36
CA LEU A 313 20.63 3.08 2.10
C LEU A 313 19.95 4.09 1.16
N ASN A 314 20.62 4.49 0.09
CA ASN A 314 20.09 5.41 -0.91
C ASN A 314 18.82 4.84 -1.56
N HIS A 315 18.81 3.56 -1.90
CA HIS A 315 17.62 2.89 -2.43
C HIS A 315 16.44 2.94 -1.44
N LEU A 316 16.68 2.67 -0.16
CA LEU A 316 15.64 2.74 0.87
C LEU A 316 15.10 4.17 1.05
N MET A 317 15.98 5.17 0.99
CA MET A 317 15.58 6.58 1.06
C MET A 317 14.74 6.97 -0.16
N HIS A 318 15.15 6.56 -1.36
CA HIS A 318 14.41 6.81 -2.59
C HIS A 318 13.02 6.15 -2.58
N GLU A 319 12.91 4.87 -2.20
CA GLU A 319 11.61 4.19 -2.06
C GLU A 319 10.68 4.91 -1.08
N ARG A 320 11.23 5.34 0.07
CA ARG A 320 10.48 6.11 1.06
C ARG A 320 9.99 7.44 0.50
N ASP A 321 10.82 8.14 -0.25
CA ASP A 321 10.48 9.45 -0.78
C ASP A 321 9.48 9.36 -1.94
N GLU A 322 9.54 8.31 -2.77
CA GLU A 322 8.50 8.01 -3.75
C GLU A 322 7.15 7.70 -3.07
N MET A 323 7.13 6.87 -2.01
CA MET A 323 5.90 6.64 -1.23
C MET A 323 5.32 7.94 -0.68
N ARG A 324 6.18 8.86 -0.22
CA ARG A 324 5.75 10.20 0.26
C ARG A 324 5.21 11.07 -0.87
N LYS A 325 5.82 11.05 -2.06
CA LYS A 325 5.32 11.80 -3.24
C LYS A 325 3.95 11.28 -3.67
N ASP A 326 3.76 9.97 -3.72
CA ASP A 326 2.47 9.36 -4.06
C ASP A 326 1.40 9.72 -3.03
N ALA A 327 1.72 9.63 -1.74
CA ALA A 327 0.84 10.08 -0.67
C ALA A 327 0.47 11.57 -0.84
N LYS A 328 1.45 12.45 -1.11
CA LYS A 328 1.22 13.88 -1.36
C LYS A 328 0.31 14.10 -2.57
N LYS A 329 0.52 13.40 -3.68
CA LYS A 329 -0.31 13.49 -4.89
C LYS A 329 -1.76 13.10 -4.60
N ASN A 330 -1.97 12.05 -3.81
CA ASN A 330 -3.32 11.62 -3.40
C ASN A 330 -3.97 12.64 -2.47
N ILE A 331 -3.22 13.18 -1.50
CA ILE A 331 -3.70 14.27 -0.63
C ILE A 331 -4.11 15.49 -1.45
N LEU A 332 -3.30 15.92 -2.41
CA LEU A 332 -3.60 17.06 -3.28
C LEU A 332 -4.86 16.83 -4.12
N LYS A 333 -5.05 15.64 -4.69
CA LYS A 333 -6.28 15.30 -5.41
C LYS A 333 -7.51 15.42 -4.53
N VAL A 334 -7.45 14.90 -3.30
CA VAL A 334 -8.55 15.01 -2.33
C VAL A 334 -8.77 16.47 -1.93
N GLN A 335 -7.71 17.26 -1.74
CA GLN A 335 -7.82 18.69 -1.45
C GLN A 335 -8.44 19.48 -2.61
N GLU A 336 -8.06 19.22 -3.85
CA GLU A 336 -8.67 19.85 -5.03
C GLU A 336 -10.15 19.50 -5.16
N GLU A 337 -10.52 18.24 -4.91
CA GLU A 337 -11.91 17.80 -4.91
C GLU A 337 -12.73 18.49 -3.80
N ASN A 338 -12.17 18.56 -2.59
CA ASN A 338 -12.77 19.30 -1.47
C ASN A 338 -12.93 20.79 -1.79
N CYS A 339 -11.90 21.41 -2.39
CA CYS A 339 -11.92 22.82 -2.77
C CYS A 339 -12.99 23.09 -3.84
N ARG A 340 -13.04 22.27 -4.90
CA ARG A 340 -14.10 22.35 -5.93
C ARG A 340 -15.50 22.21 -5.33
N ASN A 341 -15.68 21.30 -4.38
CA ASN A 341 -16.98 21.09 -3.72
C ASN A 341 -17.35 22.26 -2.79
N TYR A 342 -16.36 22.85 -2.13
CA TYR A 342 -16.56 24.02 -1.28
C TYR A 342 -16.87 25.29 -2.10
N ASP A 343 -16.10 25.54 -3.16
CA ASP A 343 -16.22 26.72 -4.03
C ASP A 343 -17.53 26.75 -4.82
N LYS A 344 -18.11 25.58 -5.17
CA LYS A 344 -19.46 25.50 -5.75
C LYS A 344 -20.52 26.21 -4.90
N LYS A 345 -20.32 26.33 -3.59
CA LYS A 345 -21.24 26.98 -2.64
C LYS A 345 -20.87 28.44 -2.33
N ARG A 346 -19.89 29.03 -3.02
CA ARG A 346 -19.39 30.39 -2.78
C ARG A 346 -19.36 31.21 -4.09
N LYS A 347 -19.44 32.54 -3.96
CA LYS A 347 -19.14 33.49 -5.05
C LYS A 347 -17.89 34.28 -4.69
N LYS A 348 -17.13 34.73 -5.70
CA LYS A 348 -15.98 35.62 -5.48
C LYS A 348 -16.44 36.85 -4.69
N ALA A 349 -15.76 37.14 -3.59
CA ALA A 349 -15.98 38.39 -2.86
C ALA A 349 -15.55 39.56 -3.76
N HIS A 350 -16.40 40.59 -3.83
CA HIS A 350 -16.12 41.83 -4.53
C HIS A 350 -15.18 42.72 -3.73
#